data_AF-A0A1F9U1Z9-F1
#
_entry.id   AF-A0A1F9U1Z9-F1
#
_cell.length_a   1.000
_cell.length_b   1.000
_cell.length_c   1.000
_cell.angle_alpha   90.00
_cell.angle_beta   90.00
_cell.angle_gamma   90.00
#
_symmetry.space_group_name_H-M   'P 1'
#
loop_
_entity.id
_entity.type
_entity.pdbx_description
1 polymer ?
#
loop_
_entity_poly.entity_id
_entity_poly.type
_entity_poly.pdbx_seq_one_letter_code
_entity_poly.pdbx_strand_id
1 'polypeptide(L)'
;MEKVKIRGLVRIAGWIFHVWGGLVAFKGLYDSFFGEPEANLYSPEKWEFVTQEQWLRWSGFEIAYGLACIGLGFACWEAAKRLPDWVERAKQTPDPNFS
;
A
#
# COMPACT_ATOMS: atom_id res chain seq x y z
N MET A 1 -7.85 21.83 -25.50
CA MET A 1 -8.31 20.53 -24.97
C MET A 1 -7.14 19.58 -25.09
N GLU A 2 -6.71 18.97 -24.00
CA GLU A 2 -5.61 17.99 -23.97
C GLU A 2 -6.16 16.61 -23.63
N LYS A 3 -5.63 15.57 -24.30
CA LYS A 3 -6.02 14.18 -24.05
C LYS A 3 -5.19 13.63 -22.90
N VAL A 4 -5.87 13.24 -21.82
CA VAL A 4 -5.23 12.67 -20.62
C VAL A 4 -5.52 11.17 -20.55
N LYS A 5 -4.48 10.37 -20.35
CA LYS A 5 -4.59 8.91 -20.27
C LYS A 5 -4.98 8.46 -18.86
N ILE A 6 -6.27 8.36 -18.59
CA ILE A 6 -6.82 8.05 -17.26
C ILE A 6 -6.81 6.56 -16.92
N ARG A 7 -7.11 5.67 -17.88
CA ARG A 7 -7.10 4.22 -17.61
C ARG A 7 -5.72 3.72 -17.19
N GLY A 8 -4.67 4.25 -17.80
CA GLY A 8 -3.29 3.93 -17.46
C GLY A 8 -2.95 4.29 -16.01
N LEU A 9 -3.39 5.47 -15.56
CA LEU A 9 -3.16 5.95 -14.20
C LEU A 9 -3.78 5.02 -13.15
N VAL A 10 -5.02 4.61 -13.35
CA VAL A 10 -5.71 3.70 -12.42
C VAL A 10 -5.06 2.31 -12.41
N ARG A 11 -4.58 1.82 -13.54
CA ARG A 11 -3.83 0.55 -13.61
C ARG A 11 -2.50 0.62 -12.87
N ILE A 12 -1.77 1.73 -12.99
CA ILE A 12 -0.50 1.94 -12.29
C ILE A 12 -0.76 2.00 -10.79
N ALA A 13 -1.76 2.77 -10.36
CA ALA A 13 -2.16 2.82 -8.95
C ALA A 13 -2.52 1.41 -8.43
N GLY A 14 -3.31 0.64 -9.19
CA GLY A 14 -3.67 -0.73 -8.84
C GLY A 14 -2.46 -1.66 -8.67
N TRP A 15 -1.44 -1.52 -9.52
CA TRP A 15 -0.19 -2.26 -9.39
C TRP A 15 0.61 -1.86 -8.14
N ILE A 16 0.71 -0.56 -7.85
CA ILE A 16 1.39 -0.07 -6.64
C ILE A 16 0.73 -0.66 -5.41
N PHE A 17 -0.61 -0.59 -5.32
CA PHE A 17 -1.35 -1.15 -4.19
C PHE A 17 -1.19 -2.66 -4.05
N HIS A 18 -1.19 -3.41 -5.15
CA HIS A 18 -0.99 -4.86 -5.11
C HIS A 18 0.41 -5.25 -4.66
N VAL A 19 1.44 -4.64 -5.25
CA VAL A 19 2.82 -4.96 -4.93
C VAL A 19 3.12 -4.58 -3.49
N TRP A 20 2.76 -3.35 -3.09
CA TRP A 20 2.97 -2.88 -1.73
C TRP A 20 2.17 -3.70 -0.71
N GLY A 21 0.88 -3.90 -0.97
CA GLY A 21 0.01 -4.68 -0.10
C GLY A 21 0.48 -6.12 0.04
N GLY A 22 0.94 -6.73 -1.05
CA GLY A 22 1.54 -8.08 -1.05
C GLY A 22 2.80 -8.17 -0.20
N LEU A 23 3.72 -7.21 -0.36
CA LEU A 23 4.95 -7.16 0.43
C LEU A 23 4.66 -6.99 1.93
N VAL A 24 3.77 -6.06 2.29
CA VAL A 24 3.43 -5.79 3.70
C VAL A 24 2.66 -6.97 4.32
N ALA A 25 1.70 -7.55 3.61
CA ALA A 25 0.97 -8.71 4.10
C ALA A 25 1.89 -9.93 4.29
N PHE A 26 2.80 -10.17 3.33
CA PHE A 26 3.77 -11.26 3.45
C PHE A 26 4.75 -11.04 4.60
N LYS A 27 5.24 -9.80 4.78
CA LYS A 27 6.07 -9.43 5.93
C LYS A 27 5.34 -9.67 7.25
N GLY A 28 4.09 -9.21 7.39
CA GLY A 28 3.32 -9.42 8.60
C GLY A 28 3.05 -10.91 8.88
N LEU A 29 2.86 -11.73 7.84
CA LEU A 29 2.80 -13.19 8.01
C LEU A 29 4.13 -13.75 8.52
N TYR A 30 5.26 -13.36 7.92
CA TYR A 30 6.58 -13.77 8.38
C TYR A 30 6.80 -13.37 9.85
N ASP A 31 6.48 -12.13 10.22
CA ASP A 31 6.63 -11.62 11.57
C ASP A 31 5.75 -12.35 12.59
N SER A 32 4.59 -12.85 12.16
CA SER A 32 3.68 -13.64 13.02
C SER A 32 4.22 -15.03 13.37
N PHE A 33 5.01 -15.66 12.50
CA PHE A 33 5.46 -17.05 12.67
C PHE A 33 6.95 -17.19 12.98
N PHE A 34 7.79 -16.31 12.44
CA PHE A 34 9.25 -16.47 12.43
C PHE A 34 10.00 -15.20 12.85
N GLY A 35 9.37 -14.03 12.78
CA GLY A 35 10.02 -12.77 13.11
C GLY A 35 10.03 -12.43 14.60
N GLU A 36 10.92 -11.51 14.95
CA GLU A 36 11.01 -10.89 16.26
C GLU A 36 11.43 -9.41 16.09
N PRO A 37 11.02 -8.52 17.01
CA PRO A 37 11.37 -7.12 16.93
C PRO A 37 12.87 -6.93 17.16
N GLU A 38 13.49 -6.06 16.36
CA GLU A 38 14.93 -5.75 16.49
C GLU A 38 15.30 -5.24 17.89
N ALA A 39 14.35 -4.62 18.61
CA ALA A 39 14.53 -4.22 20.00
C ALA A 39 14.96 -5.38 20.90
N ASN A 40 14.53 -6.61 20.63
CA ASN A 40 14.93 -7.80 21.39
C ASN A 40 16.40 -8.19 21.21
N LEU A 41 17.08 -7.69 20.17
CA LEU A 41 18.54 -7.89 20.01
C LEU A 41 19.34 -7.12 21.07
N TYR A 42 18.72 -6.12 21.70
CA TYR A 42 19.33 -5.25 22.69
C TYR A 42 18.85 -5.55 24.11
N SER A 43 17.99 -6.56 24.31
CA SER A 43 17.52 -6.97 25.64
C SER A 43 18.27 -8.21 26.15
N PRO A 44 18.62 -8.25 27.46
CA PRO A 44 19.13 -9.46 28.10
C PRO A 44 18.17 -10.65 28.01
N GLU A 45 16.86 -10.39 28.09
CA GLU A 45 15.82 -11.42 28.00
C GLU A 45 14.96 -11.27 26.74
N LYS A 46 14.44 -12.38 26.23
CA LYS A 46 13.55 -12.36 25.06
C LYS A 46 12.20 -11.73 25.42
N TRP A 47 11.73 -10.80 24.59
CA TRP A 47 10.44 -10.10 24.75
C TRP A 47 10.35 -9.12 25.93
N GLU A 48 11.50 -8.62 26.40
CA GLU A 48 11.56 -7.67 27.52
C GLU A 48 11.03 -6.28 27.14
N PHE A 49 11.42 -5.75 25.97
CA PHE A 49 10.99 -4.43 25.51
C PHE A 49 9.65 -4.45 24.78
N VAL A 50 9.55 -5.31 23.77
CA VAL A 50 8.32 -5.51 23.00
C VAL A 50 7.83 -6.90 23.34
N THR A 51 6.64 -7.01 23.91
CA THR A 51 6.10 -8.31 24.28
C THR A 51 5.64 -9.08 23.05
N GLN A 52 5.56 -10.41 23.15
CA GLN A 52 5.05 -11.23 22.07
C GLN A 52 3.62 -10.83 21.65
N GLU A 53 2.77 -10.44 22.60
CA GLU A 53 1.41 -9.95 22.30
C GLU A 53 1.42 -8.65 21.50
N GLN A 54 2.30 -7.70 21.85
CA GLN A 54 2.47 -6.46 21.10
C GLN A 54 2.99 -6.73 19.68
N TRP A 55 3.93 -7.66 19.54
CA TRP A 55 4.46 -8.07 18.25
C TRP A 55 3.40 -8.71 17.36
N LEU A 56 2.59 -9.63 17.91
CA LEU A 56 1.49 -10.27 17.17
C LEU A 56 0.39 -9.28 16.78
N ARG A 57 0.14 -8.25 17.61
CA ARG A 57 -0.77 -7.16 17.24
C ARG A 57 -0.21 -6.34 16.08
N TRP A 58 1.09 -6.04 16.10
CA TRP A 58 1.76 -5.33 15.02
C TRP A 58 1.72 -6.12 13.71
N SER A 59 2.12 -7.39 13.75
CA SER A 59 2.11 -8.26 12.58
C SER A 59 0.69 -8.46 12.03
N GLY A 60 -0.31 -8.57 12.92
CA GLY A 60 -1.73 -8.61 12.55
C GLY A 60 -2.20 -7.33 11.86
N PHE A 61 -1.74 -6.16 12.31
CA PHE A 61 -2.01 -4.89 11.65
C PHE A 61 -1.38 -4.85 10.25
N GLU A 62 -0.12 -5.26 10.09
CA GLU A 62 0.55 -5.31 8.78
C GLU A 62 -0.20 -6.23 7.80
N ILE A 63 -0.66 -7.40 8.25
CA ILE A 63 -1.46 -8.31 7.44
C ILE A 63 -2.77 -7.63 7.01
N ALA A 64 -3.53 -7.05 7.95
CA ALA A 64 -4.80 -6.41 7.66
C ALA A 64 -4.64 -5.22 6.70
N TYR A 65 -3.62 -4.38 6.92
CA TYR A 65 -3.28 -3.27 6.06
C TYR A 65 -2.89 -3.73 4.65
N GLY A 66 -2.01 -4.73 4.55
CA GLY A 66 -1.57 -5.28 3.26
C GLY A 66 -2.73 -5.86 2.45
N LEU A 67 -3.62 -6.61 3.11
CA LEU A 67 -4.85 -7.14 2.49
C LEU A 67 -5.79 -6.01 2.05
N ALA A 68 -5.94 -4.95 2.83
CA ALA A 68 -6.73 -3.79 2.44
C ALA A 68 -6.15 -3.10 1.19
N CYS A 69 -4.82 -2.94 1.12
CA CYS A 69 -4.14 -2.43 -0.07
C CYS A 69 -4.37 -3.34 -1.29
N ILE A 70 -4.24 -4.66 -1.16
CA ILE A 70 -4.54 -5.60 -2.23
C ILE A 70 -6.01 -5.44 -2.70
N GLY A 71 -6.95 -5.35 -1.76
CA GLY A 71 -8.36 -5.10 -2.05
C GLY A 71 -8.58 -3.80 -2.84
N LEU A 72 -7.92 -2.71 -2.46
CA LEU A 72 -7.94 -1.45 -3.21
C LEU A 72 -7.32 -1.60 -4.59
N GLY A 73 -6.24 -2.36 -4.71
CA GLY A 73 -5.63 -2.70 -6.00
C GLY A 73 -6.61 -3.41 -6.93
N PHE A 74 -7.40 -4.36 -6.41
CA PHE A 74 -8.43 -5.05 -7.19
C PHE A 74 -9.56 -4.09 -7.59
N ALA A 75 -9.99 -3.24 -6.66
CA ALA A 75 -10.97 -2.20 -6.96
C ALA A 75 -10.48 -1.24 -8.07
N CYS A 76 -9.20 -0.86 -8.06
CA CYS A 76 -8.59 -0.09 -9.14
C CYS A 76 -8.64 -0.85 -10.47
N TRP A 77 -8.32 -2.14 -10.50
CA TRP A 77 -8.41 -2.92 -11.75
C TRP A 77 -9.82 -3.05 -12.28
N GLU A 78 -10.81 -3.30 -11.42
CA GLU A 78 -12.22 -3.31 -11.82
C GLU A 78 -12.69 -1.94 -12.31
N ALA A 79 -12.31 -0.86 -11.64
CA ALA A 79 -12.59 0.50 -12.08
C ALA A 79 -11.93 0.80 -13.44
N ALA A 80 -10.70 0.34 -13.66
CA ALA A 80 -9.98 0.54 -14.92
C ALA A 80 -10.68 -0.14 -16.11
N LYS A 81 -11.43 -1.24 -15.91
CA LYS A 81 -12.23 -1.86 -16.98
C LYS A 81 -13.39 -0.98 -17.44
N ARG A 82 -13.91 -0.12 -16.54
CA ARG A 82 -15.05 0.77 -16.81
C ARG A 82 -14.64 2.13 -17.37
N LEU A 83 -13.35 2.47 -17.34
CA LEU A 83 -12.85 3.78 -17.73
C LEU A 83 -12.40 3.84 -19.21
N PRO A 84 -12.72 4.94 -19.92
CA PRO A 84 -12.17 5.19 -21.24
C PRO A 84 -10.66 5.39 -21.17
N ASP A 85 -9.95 5.09 -22.28
CA ASP A 85 -8.47 5.25 -22.31
C ASP A 85 -8.07 6.71 -22.14
N TRP A 86 -8.88 7.62 -22.70
CA TRP A 86 -8.61 9.04 -22.81
C TRP A 86 -9.81 9.86 -22.36
N VAL A 87 -9.55 10.97 -21.69
CA VAL A 87 -10.52 12.04 -21.45
C VAL A 87 -9.92 13.34 -21.95
N GLU A 88 -10.76 14.16 -22.59
CA GLU A 88 -10.38 15.50 -23.01
C GLU A 88 -10.59 16.47 -21.85
N ARG A 89 -9.54 17.20 -21.48
CA ARG A 89 -9.58 18.20 -20.40
C ARG A 89 -9.18 19.57 -20.94
N ALA A 90 -9.79 20.63 -20.42
CA ALA A 90 -9.31 21.99 -20.68
C ALA A 90 -7.87 22.13 -20.15
N LYS A 91 -7.01 22.84 -20.89
CA LYS A 91 -5.63 23.09 -20.48
C LYS A 91 -5.67 24.01 -19.25
N GLN A 92 -5.18 23.54 -18.12
CA GLN A 92 -5.12 24.34 -16.90
C GLN A 92 -3.99 25.35 -17.08
N THR A 93 -4.32 26.64 -17.16
CA THR A 93 -3.31 27.71 -17.12
C THR A 93 -2.62 27.64 -15.75
N PRO A 94 -1.28 27.67 -15.68
CA PRO A 94 -0.57 27.74 -14.39
C PRO A 94 -1.09 28.96 -13.61
N ASP A 95 -1.34 28.79 -12.33
CA ASP A 95 -1.72 29.91 -11.46
C ASP A 95 -0.51 30.87 -11.40
N PRO A 96 -0.67 32.13 -11.85
CA PRO A 96 0.44 33.08 -11.89
C PRO A 96 1.03 33.41 -10.51
N ASN A 97 0.40 32.97 -9.41
CA ASN A 97 0.89 33.17 -8.05
C ASN A 97 1.83 32.07 -7.52
N PHE A 98 2.09 31.01 -8.29
CA PHE A 98 2.92 29.86 -7.85
C PHE A 98 4.09 29.52 -8.79
N SER A 99 4.59 30.51 -9.55
CA SER A 99 5.77 30.37 -10.44
C SER A 99 7.03 31.00 -9.85
#